data_AF-A0A4Q3KTX5-F1
#
_entry.id   AF-A0A4Q3KTX5-F1
#
_cell.length_a   1.000
_cell.length_b   1.000
_cell.length_c   1.000
_cell.angle_alpha   90.00
_cell.angle_beta   90.00
_cell.angle_gamma   90.00
#
_symmetry.space_group_name_H-M   'P 1'
#
loop_
_entity.id
_entity.type
_entity.pdbx_description
1 polymer ?
#
loop_
_entity_poly.entity_id
_entity_poly.type
_entity_poly.pdbx_seq_one_letter_code
_entity_poly.pdbx_strand_id
1 'polypeptide(L)'
;MATKVNVEGFIQGLRAKRSQIQKAARPAAQAAAEHCYSLARLYVPISEESHTFYGRQSKKTGVTYHFSPGTLRDAIYQVYSKSNSAAGRATYHLSWNHTKAPYGYMVHNGTSRAPAHPFITRAMNAGRDDAMKIMKAEFIARVQE
;
A
#
# COMPACT_ATOMS: atom_id res chain seq x y z
N MET A 1 -58.45 -12.58 -11.35
CA MET A 1 -57.06 -13.08 -11.50
C MET A 1 -56.21 -12.49 -10.38
N ALA A 2 -55.47 -13.31 -9.64
CA ALA A 2 -54.53 -12.84 -8.62
C ALA A 2 -53.11 -13.21 -9.06
N THR A 3 -52.25 -12.21 -9.25
CA THR A 3 -50.85 -12.41 -9.63
C THR A 3 -50.00 -12.50 -8.36
N LYS A 4 -49.38 -13.65 -8.09
CA LYS A 4 -48.40 -13.78 -7.01
C LYS A 4 -47.05 -13.26 -7.49
N VAL A 5 -46.61 -12.13 -6.95
CA VAL A 5 -45.27 -11.59 -7.18
C VAL A 5 -44.32 -12.16 -6.13
N ASN A 6 -43.21 -12.77 -6.55
CA ASN A 6 -42.20 -13.32 -5.66
C ASN A 6 -41.25 -12.23 -5.14
N VAL A 7 -41.73 -11.44 -4.19
CA VAL A 7 -40.96 -10.35 -3.57
C VAL A 7 -39.82 -10.88 -2.69
N GLU A 8 -40.00 -12.03 -2.03
CA GLU A 8 -39.00 -12.63 -1.14
C GLU A 8 -37.73 -13.07 -1.88
N GLY A 9 -37.89 -13.74 -3.02
CA GLY A 9 -36.76 -14.16 -3.86
C GLY A 9 -35.96 -12.97 -4.38
N PHE A 10 -36.65 -11.87 -4.74
CA PHE A 10 -35.99 -10.63 -5.14
C PHE A 10 -35.15 -10.02 -3.99
N ILE A 11 -35.71 -9.95 -2.77
CA ILE A 11 -34.98 -9.45 -1.59
C ILE A 11 -33.75 -10.33 -1.29
N GLN A 12 -33.88 -11.65 -1.39
CA GLN A 12 -32.74 -12.56 -1.21
C GLN A 12 -31.66 -12.32 -2.27
N GLY A 13 -32.04 -12.13 -3.54
CA GLY A 13 -31.12 -11.77 -4.61
C GLY A 13 -30.36 -10.46 -4.34
N LEU A 14 -31.05 -9.43 -3.86
CA LEU A 14 -30.41 -8.15 -3.50
C LEU A 14 -29.41 -8.31 -2.34
N ARG A 15 -29.75 -9.12 -1.32
CA ARG A 15 -28.83 -9.40 -0.19
C ARG A 15 -27.59 -10.16 -0.65
N ALA A 16 -27.75 -11.15 -1.52
CA ALA A 16 -26.65 -11.90 -2.11
C ALA A 16 -25.74 -10.97 -2.94
N LYS A 17 -26.31 -10.11 -3.78
CA LYS A 17 -25.55 -9.15 -4.58
C LYS A 17 -24.79 -8.14 -3.72
N ARG A 18 -25.42 -7.64 -2.65
CA ARG A 18 -24.75 -6.78 -1.67
C ARG A 18 -23.55 -7.47 -1.03
N SER A 19 -23.68 -8.74 -0.68
CA SER A 19 -22.57 -9.54 -0.12
C SER A 19 -21.42 -9.69 -1.12
N GLN A 20 -21.70 -9.95 -2.40
CA GLN A 20 -20.68 -9.99 -3.46
C GLN A 20 -19.95 -8.65 -3.58
N ILE A 21 -20.69 -7.54 -3.65
CA ILE A 21 -20.13 -6.17 -3.70
C ILE A 21 -19.21 -5.90 -2.51
N GLN A 22 -19.61 -6.30 -1.30
CA GLN A 22 -18.79 -6.10 -0.11
C GLN A 22 -17.50 -6.93 -0.14
N LYS A 23 -17.56 -8.16 -0.65
CA LYS A 23 -16.40 -9.05 -0.80
C LYS A 23 -15.43 -8.56 -1.87
N ALA A 24 -15.92 -7.96 -2.95
CA ALA A 24 -15.11 -7.41 -4.05
C ALA A 24 -14.23 -6.23 -3.62
N ALA A 25 -14.62 -5.48 -2.58
CA ALA A 25 -13.88 -4.30 -2.14
C ALA A 25 -12.43 -4.59 -1.72
N ARG A 26 -12.17 -5.73 -1.07
CA ARG A 26 -10.83 -6.11 -0.60
C ARG A 26 -9.84 -6.41 -1.74
N PRO A 27 -10.11 -7.35 -2.66
CA PRO A 27 -9.20 -7.62 -3.78
C PRO A 27 -9.03 -6.38 -4.68
N ALA A 28 -10.09 -5.60 -4.90
CA ALA A 28 -9.99 -4.35 -5.67
C ALA A 28 -9.04 -3.33 -5.03
N ALA A 29 -9.17 -3.10 -3.71
CA ALA A 29 -8.26 -2.21 -2.99
C ALA A 29 -6.81 -2.74 -2.96
N GLN A 30 -6.65 -4.07 -2.88
CA GLN A 30 -5.32 -4.70 -2.93
C GLN A 30 -4.64 -4.46 -4.28
N ALA A 31 -5.36 -4.63 -5.39
CA ALA A 31 -4.82 -4.43 -6.73
C ALA A 31 -4.34 -2.98 -6.94
N ALA A 32 -5.11 -2.01 -6.45
CA ALA A 32 -4.71 -0.60 -6.43
C ALA A 32 -3.45 -0.36 -5.57
N ALA A 33 -3.41 -0.94 -4.36
CA ALA A 33 -2.27 -0.81 -3.48
C ALA A 33 -1.00 -1.41 -4.08
N GLU A 34 -1.10 -2.55 -4.77
CA GLU A 34 0.01 -3.25 -5.41
C GLU A 34 0.69 -2.38 -6.48
N HIS A 35 -0.12 -1.62 -7.24
CA HIS A 35 0.40 -0.68 -8.22
C HIS A 35 1.22 0.43 -7.56
N CYS A 36 0.69 1.07 -6.51
CA CYS A 36 1.43 2.09 -5.75
C CYS A 36 2.67 1.51 -5.06
N TYR A 37 2.60 0.27 -4.55
CA TYR A 37 3.74 -0.43 -3.97
C TYR A 37 4.87 -0.65 -4.98
N SER A 38 4.52 -1.09 -6.19
CA SER A 38 5.46 -1.28 -7.29
C SER A 38 6.14 0.04 -7.67
N LEU A 39 5.38 1.13 -7.77
CA LEU A 39 5.93 2.47 -8.01
C LEU A 39 6.84 2.96 -6.88
N ALA A 40 6.49 2.70 -5.61
CA ALA A 40 7.34 3.08 -4.48
C ALA A 40 8.70 2.38 -4.53
N ARG A 41 8.74 1.10 -4.92
CA ARG A 41 9.99 0.34 -5.13
C ARG A 41 10.78 0.80 -6.35
N LEU A 42 10.14 1.43 -7.32
CA LEU A 42 10.80 2.05 -8.47
C LEU A 42 11.38 3.43 -8.12
N TYR A 43 10.66 4.23 -7.33
CA TYR A 43 11.05 5.60 -7.01
C TYR A 43 12.02 5.75 -5.84
N VAL A 44 12.16 4.72 -5.01
CA VAL A 44 13.14 4.72 -3.93
C VAL A 44 14.56 4.77 -4.50
N PRO A 45 15.40 5.71 -4.07
CA PRO A 45 16.78 5.76 -4.52
C PRO A 45 17.56 4.55 -4.00
N ILE A 46 18.42 4.00 -4.85
CA ILE A 46 19.31 2.89 -4.52
C ILE A 46 20.73 3.38 -4.75
N SER A 47 21.57 3.26 -3.73
CA SER A 47 23.00 3.56 -3.85
C SER A 47 23.73 2.43 -4.55
N GLU A 48 24.80 2.79 -5.26
CA GLU A 48 25.74 1.84 -5.85
C GLU A 48 26.57 1.13 -4.77
N GLU A 49 26.89 1.83 -3.69
CA GLU A 49 27.72 1.32 -2.60
C GLU A 49 26.94 1.14 -1.30
N SER A 50 27.44 0.24 -0.44
CA SER A 50 26.95 0.04 0.92
C SER A 50 27.18 1.29 1.77
N HIS A 51 26.22 1.60 2.63
CA HIS A 51 26.34 2.75 3.53
C HIS A 51 26.59 2.31 4.96
N THR A 52 27.50 3.00 5.62
CA THR A 52 27.74 2.89 7.05
C THR A 52 27.20 4.13 7.74
N PHE A 53 26.25 3.95 8.65
CA PHE A 53 25.72 5.03 9.46
C PHE A 53 26.36 5.03 10.85
N TYR A 54 26.61 6.24 11.33
CA TYR A 54 27.07 6.50 12.69
C TYR A 54 25.91 7.13 13.47
N GLY A 55 25.37 6.38 14.42
CA GLY A 55 24.36 6.86 15.35
C GLY A 55 24.96 7.64 16.51
N ARG A 56 24.08 8.18 17.38
CA ARG A 56 24.50 8.91 18.59
C ARG A 56 25.35 8.05 19.53
N GLN A 57 25.07 6.75 19.59
CA GLN A 57 25.83 5.80 20.40
C GLN A 57 27.17 5.41 19.75
N SER A 58 27.31 5.53 18.43
CA SER A 58 28.53 5.14 17.71
C SER A 58 29.78 5.84 18.23
N LYS A 59 29.67 7.11 18.67
CA LYS A 59 30.79 7.86 19.27
C LYS A 59 31.22 7.33 20.64
N LYS A 60 30.33 6.65 21.36
CA LYS A 60 30.58 6.11 22.72
C LYS A 60 30.93 4.62 22.71
N THR A 61 30.27 3.85 21.84
CA THR A 61 30.38 2.38 21.81
C THR A 61 31.15 1.85 20.62
N GLY A 62 31.49 2.69 19.63
CA GLY A 62 32.13 2.27 18.38
C GLY A 62 31.21 1.51 17.42
N VAL A 63 29.94 1.27 17.77
CA VAL A 63 29.02 0.49 16.94
C VAL A 63 28.68 1.23 15.65
N THR A 64 28.91 0.59 14.51
CA THR A 64 28.53 1.07 13.17
C THR A 64 27.33 0.29 12.63
N TYR A 65 26.50 0.96 11.83
CA TYR A 65 25.34 0.34 11.19
C TYR A 65 25.57 0.23 9.69
N HIS A 66 25.78 -0.99 9.21
CA HIS A 66 26.03 -1.27 7.79
C HIS A 66 24.73 -1.65 7.09
N PHE A 67 24.44 -1.00 5.97
CA PHE A 67 23.28 -1.30 5.13
C PHE A 67 23.73 -1.52 3.68
N SER A 68 23.36 -2.67 3.13
CA SER A 68 23.60 -3.00 1.74
C SER A 68 22.74 -2.14 0.80
N PRO A 69 23.19 -1.92 -0.45
CA PRO A 69 22.36 -1.37 -1.51
C PRO A 69 20.98 -2.03 -1.57
N GLY A 70 19.93 -1.23 -1.74
CA GLY A 70 18.56 -1.72 -1.87
C GLY A 70 17.86 -2.07 -0.56
N THR A 71 18.53 -2.02 0.60
CA THR A 71 17.91 -2.31 1.91
C THR A 71 16.61 -1.51 2.13
N LEU A 72 16.58 -0.23 1.75
CA LEU A 72 15.37 0.60 1.87
C LEU A 72 14.25 0.14 0.94
N ARG A 73 14.56 -0.19 -0.32
CA ARG A 73 13.59 -0.72 -1.29
C ARG A 73 12.94 -2.00 -0.76
N ASP A 74 13.75 -2.88 -0.21
CA ASP A 74 13.31 -4.19 0.26
C ASP A 74 12.64 -4.11 1.65
N ALA A 75 12.75 -2.96 2.33
CA ALA A 75 11.99 -2.64 3.53
C ALA A 75 10.60 -2.05 3.25
N ILE A 76 10.29 -1.66 2.01
CA ILE A 76 8.94 -1.16 1.64
C ILE A 76 7.94 -2.31 1.75
N TYR A 77 6.76 -2.03 2.31
CA TYR A 77 5.69 -2.98 2.45
C TYR A 77 4.33 -2.35 2.16
N GLN A 78 3.40 -3.19 1.73
CA GLN A 78 1.97 -2.91 1.77
C GLN A 78 1.27 -3.86 2.75
N VAL A 79 0.29 -3.37 3.52
CA VAL A 79 -0.43 -4.20 4.48
C VAL A 79 -1.88 -3.79 4.60
N TYR A 80 -2.78 -4.78 4.71
CA TYR A 80 -4.19 -4.54 4.95
C TYR A 80 -4.45 -4.02 6.37
N SER A 81 -5.12 -2.88 6.47
CA SER A 81 -5.45 -2.23 7.73
C SER A 81 -6.79 -2.72 8.27
N LYS A 82 -6.76 -3.69 9.21
CA LYS A 82 -7.99 -4.25 9.79
C LYS A 82 -8.84 -3.19 10.50
N SER A 83 -8.22 -2.30 11.27
CA SER A 83 -8.89 -1.24 12.02
C SER A 83 -9.48 -0.16 11.11
N ASN A 84 -8.81 0.14 9.99
CA ASN A 84 -9.31 1.10 9.01
C ASN A 84 -10.12 0.44 7.89
N SER A 85 -10.66 -0.76 8.08
CA SER A 85 -11.47 -1.43 7.06
C SER A 85 -12.83 -1.88 7.61
N ALA A 86 -13.80 -2.00 6.72
CA ALA A 86 -15.17 -2.40 7.03
C ALA A 86 -15.79 -3.10 5.81
N ALA A 87 -17.03 -3.59 5.95
CA ALA A 87 -17.75 -4.19 4.83
C ALA A 87 -17.91 -3.18 3.67
N GLY A 88 -17.35 -3.50 2.50
CA GLY A 88 -17.34 -2.61 1.34
C GLY A 88 -16.25 -1.52 1.34
N ARG A 89 -15.36 -1.51 2.34
CA ARG A 89 -14.25 -0.54 2.43
C ARG A 89 -12.98 -1.24 2.91
N ALA A 90 -11.99 -1.35 2.04
CA ALA A 90 -10.70 -1.94 2.35
C ALA A 90 -9.59 -0.89 2.26
N THR A 91 -8.78 -0.78 3.31
CA THR A 91 -7.67 0.17 3.39
C THR A 91 -6.35 -0.57 3.46
N TYR A 92 -5.38 -0.13 2.66
CA TYR A 92 -4.00 -0.62 2.70
C TYR A 92 -3.06 0.50 3.14
N HIS A 93 -2.10 0.16 4.01
CA HIS A 93 -0.99 1.03 4.34
C HIS A 93 0.20 0.68 3.47
N LEU A 94 0.79 1.70 2.85
CA LEU A 94 2.06 1.61 2.14
C LEU A 94 3.10 2.40 2.94
N SER A 95 4.14 1.72 3.40
CA SER A 95 5.20 2.32 4.22
C SER A 95 6.50 1.54 4.09
N TRP A 96 7.51 1.85 4.89
CA TRP A 96 8.74 1.07 5.02
C TRP A 96 8.96 0.60 6.46
N ASN A 97 9.65 -0.52 6.61
CA ASN A 97 10.02 -1.05 7.91
C ASN A 97 11.21 -0.23 8.47
N HIS A 98 10.93 0.67 9.40
CA HIS A 98 11.93 1.54 10.01
C HIS A 98 12.98 0.77 10.84
N THR A 99 12.67 -0.44 11.32
CA THR A 99 13.64 -1.28 12.04
C THR A 99 14.69 -1.83 11.08
N LYS A 100 14.30 -2.17 9.84
CA LYS A 100 15.21 -2.64 8.79
C LYS A 100 15.97 -1.49 8.11
N ALA A 101 15.28 -0.40 7.82
CA ALA A 101 15.83 0.77 7.13
C ALA A 101 15.48 2.07 7.89
N PRO A 102 16.12 2.32 9.05
CA PRO A 102 15.80 3.49 9.88
C PRO A 102 16.10 4.81 9.18
N TYR A 103 17.11 4.81 8.30
CA TYR A 103 17.48 5.97 7.47
C TYR A 103 16.42 6.32 6.41
N GLY A 104 15.41 5.47 6.19
CA GLY A 104 14.33 5.74 5.24
C GLY A 104 13.57 7.04 5.52
N TYR A 105 13.49 7.47 6.78
CA TYR A 105 12.90 8.76 7.14
C TYR A 105 13.68 9.94 6.56
N MET A 106 15.02 9.90 6.65
CA MET A 106 15.90 10.93 6.12
C MET A 106 15.86 10.97 4.59
N VAL A 107 15.77 9.79 3.95
CA VAL A 107 15.61 9.71 2.49
C VAL A 107 14.26 10.28 2.07
N HIS A 108 13.17 9.92 2.75
CA HIS A 108 11.83 10.35 2.38
C HIS A 108 11.61 11.86 2.58
N ASN A 109 12.04 12.40 3.72
CA ASN A 109 11.73 13.77 4.13
C ASN A 109 12.88 14.76 3.91
N GLY A 110 14.08 14.28 3.58
CA GLY A 110 15.27 15.09 3.53
C GLY A 110 15.81 15.43 4.92
N THR A 111 16.87 16.22 4.93
CA THR A 111 17.51 16.76 6.13
C THR A 111 17.96 18.20 5.85
N SER A 112 18.50 18.90 6.85
CA SER A 112 19.11 20.21 6.63
C SER A 112 20.30 20.20 5.66
N ARG A 113 20.84 19.02 5.32
CA ARG A 113 22.05 18.85 4.50
C ARG A 113 21.80 18.09 3.18
N ALA A 114 20.61 17.54 2.98
CA ALA A 114 20.29 16.72 1.81
C ALA A 114 18.80 16.85 1.46
N PRO A 115 18.45 16.93 0.15
CA PRO A 115 17.06 17.07 -0.28
C PRO A 115 16.22 15.83 0.03
N ALA A 116 14.90 16.02 0.05
CA ALA A 116 13.93 14.94 0.19
C ALA A 116 13.79 14.13 -1.11
N HIS A 117 13.72 12.81 -0.96
CA HIS A 117 13.32 11.88 -2.00
C HIS A 117 12.03 11.15 -1.57
N PRO A 118 10.85 11.80 -1.69
CA PRO A 118 9.61 11.32 -1.09
C PRO A 118 8.98 10.15 -1.88
N PHE A 119 9.65 8.99 -1.90
CA PHE A 119 9.33 7.86 -2.77
C PHE A 119 7.91 7.29 -2.59
N ILE A 120 7.37 7.26 -1.36
CA ILE A 120 5.98 6.82 -1.11
C ILE A 120 4.96 7.86 -1.58
N THR A 121 5.14 9.12 -1.18
CA THR A 121 4.24 10.21 -1.57
C THR A 121 4.21 10.37 -3.08
N ARG A 122 5.38 10.28 -3.73
CA ARG A 122 5.51 10.27 -5.19
C ARG A 122 4.77 9.08 -5.80
N ALA A 123 4.93 7.88 -5.26
CA ALA A 123 4.23 6.69 -5.74
C ALA A 123 2.71 6.81 -5.64
N MET A 124 2.22 7.31 -4.51
CA MET A 124 0.78 7.52 -4.27
C MET A 124 0.21 8.59 -5.20
N ASN A 125 0.93 9.68 -5.44
CA ASN A 125 0.48 10.75 -6.33
C ASN A 125 0.53 10.32 -7.81
N ALA A 126 1.64 9.73 -8.25
CA ALA A 126 1.81 9.31 -9.64
C ALA A 126 0.90 8.12 -10.00
N GLY A 127 0.72 7.17 -9.08
CA GLY A 127 -0.09 5.98 -9.31
C GLY A 127 -1.59 6.17 -9.10
N ARG A 128 -2.05 7.36 -8.66
CA ARG A 128 -3.45 7.57 -8.21
C ARG A 128 -4.47 7.19 -9.28
N ASP A 129 -4.28 7.69 -10.50
CA ASP A 129 -5.25 7.52 -11.57
C ASP A 129 -5.27 6.08 -12.10
N ASP A 130 -4.10 5.47 -12.24
CA ASP A 130 -3.98 4.09 -12.69
C ASP A 130 -4.45 3.10 -11.61
N ALA A 131 -4.13 3.34 -10.34
CA ALA A 131 -4.67 2.59 -9.21
C ALA A 131 -6.21 2.65 -9.19
N MET A 132 -6.81 3.80 -9.50
CA MET A 132 -8.27 3.92 -9.60
C MET A 132 -8.85 3.10 -10.76
N LYS A 133 -8.19 3.09 -11.92
CA LYS A 133 -8.60 2.25 -13.06
C LYS A 133 -8.50 0.76 -12.73
N ILE A 134 -7.37 0.35 -12.16
CA ILE A 134 -7.10 -1.03 -11.73
C ILE A 134 -8.14 -1.48 -10.70
N MET A 135 -8.39 -0.66 -9.68
CA MET A 135 -9.41 -0.94 -8.66
C MET A 135 -10.78 -1.16 -9.29
N LYS A 136 -11.21 -0.27 -10.20
CA LYS A 136 -12.52 -0.37 -10.85
C LYS A 136 -12.62 -1.64 -11.69
N ALA A 137 -11.58 -1.95 -12.48
CA ALA A 137 -11.54 -3.15 -13.31
C ALA A 137 -11.64 -4.42 -12.45
N GLU A 138 -10.81 -4.54 -11.41
CA GLU A 138 -10.83 -5.67 -10.48
C GLU A 138 -12.17 -5.77 -9.75
N PHE A 139 -12.72 -4.64 -9.29
CA PHE A 139 -14.00 -4.62 -8.59
C PHE A 139 -15.14 -5.14 -9.48
N ILE A 140 -15.22 -4.68 -10.73
CA ILE A 140 -16.25 -5.11 -11.68
C ILE A 140 -16.11 -6.61 -11.97
N ALA A 141 -14.88 -7.09 -12.23
CA ALA A 141 -14.62 -8.50 -12.47
C ALA A 141 -15.14 -9.37 -11.30
N ARG A 142 -14.82 -9.00 -10.06
CA ARG A 142 -15.25 -9.73 -8.84
C ARG A 142 -16.74 -9.68 -8.54
N VAL A 143 -17.43 -8.64 -9.01
CA VAL A 143 -18.89 -8.54 -8.85
C VAL A 143 -19.61 -9.32 -9.95
N GLN A 144 -18.98 -9.53 -11.10
CA GLN A 144 -19.54 -10.28 -12.22
C GLN A 144 -19.28 -11.80 -12.14
N GLU A 145 -18.28 -12.23 -11.36
CA GLU A 145 -18.12 -13.61 -10.86
C GLU A 145 -19.34 -14.10 -10.04
#